data_AF-A0A5D3K8U5-F1
#
_entry.id   AF-A0A5D3K8U5-F1
#
_cell.length_a   1.000
_cell.length_b   1.000
_cell.length_c   1.000
_cell.angle_alpha   90.00
_cell.angle_beta   90.00
_cell.angle_gamma   90.00
#
_symmetry.space_group_name_H-M   'P 1'
#
loop_
_entity.id
_entity.type
_entity.pdbx_description
1 polymer ?
#
loop_
_entity_poly.entity_id
_entity_poly.type
_entity_poly.pdbx_seq_one_letter_code
_entity_poly.pdbx_strand_id
1 'polypeptide(L)'
;MKLEQAVRISHHLLDACAALDRARMAIADLGKAERIELEDCFYSVVGALEDELLRPIYDQYPDLEPPKSDREPYTFVCELTWDEVRLPPSVTEEQLDEIIFSTMKPTWRKTSMMVSLVMKRCQELGLPIEDKMIAARLKVLSDSDRIEGIGDLQSWLHSEVRLKD
;
A
#
# COMPACT_ATOMS: atom_id res chain seq x y z
N MET A 1 7.50 -25.98 -1.58
CA MET A 1 8.98 -25.75 -1.53
C MET A 1 9.54 -26.49 -0.32
N LYS A 2 10.86 -26.75 -0.19
CA LYS A 2 11.44 -27.26 1.07
C LYS A 2 11.80 -26.09 2.01
N LEU A 3 11.74 -26.29 3.32
CA LEU A 3 12.03 -25.23 4.31
C LEU A 3 13.42 -24.59 4.09
N GLU A 4 14.46 -25.38 3.86
CA GLU A 4 15.82 -24.85 3.59
C GLU A 4 15.87 -23.94 2.35
N GLN A 5 15.09 -24.27 1.32
CA GLN A 5 14.99 -23.44 0.12
C GLN A 5 14.19 -22.16 0.40
N ALA A 6 13.12 -22.26 1.20
CA ALA A 6 12.30 -21.13 1.63
C ALA A 6 13.12 -20.13 2.43
N VAL A 7 13.90 -20.59 3.41
CA VAL A 7 14.81 -19.76 4.21
C VAL A 7 15.80 -19.01 3.33
N ARG A 8 16.45 -19.71 2.39
CA ARG A 8 17.42 -19.08 1.48
C ARG A 8 16.79 -18.03 0.58
N ILE A 9 15.62 -18.32 0.00
CA ILE A 9 14.92 -17.36 -0.87
C ILE A 9 14.44 -16.16 -0.05
N SER A 10 13.84 -16.40 1.12
CA SER A 10 13.40 -15.35 2.04
C SER A 10 14.54 -14.41 2.41
N HIS A 11 15.74 -14.94 2.72
CA HIS A 11 16.91 -14.13 3.03
C HIS A 11 17.29 -13.18 1.88
N HIS A 12 17.36 -13.70 0.64
CA HIS A 12 17.68 -12.87 -0.53
C HIS A 12 16.61 -11.82 -0.84
N LEU A 13 15.33 -12.16 -0.62
CA LEU A 13 14.23 -11.21 -0.81
C LEU A 13 14.28 -10.10 0.25
N LEU A 14 14.63 -10.41 1.49
CA LEU A 14 14.84 -9.40 2.54
C LEU A 14 16.04 -8.48 2.25
N ASP A 15 17.14 -9.03 1.72
CA ASP A 15 18.27 -8.21 1.25
C ASP A 15 17.86 -7.25 0.13
N ALA A 16 17.01 -7.73 -0.79
CA ALA A 16 16.45 -6.91 -1.86
C ALA A 16 15.51 -5.82 -1.32
N CYS A 17 14.61 -6.12 -0.37
CA CYS A 17 13.82 -5.11 0.34
C CYS A 17 14.72 -4.03 0.96
N ALA A 18 15.78 -4.44 1.67
CA ALA A 18 16.70 -3.49 2.31
C ALA A 18 17.45 -2.63 1.28
N ALA A 19 17.81 -3.19 0.12
CA ALA A 19 18.42 -2.44 -0.97
C ALA A 19 17.46 -1.45 -1.62
N LEU A 20 16.21 -1.88 -1.84
CA LEU A 20 15.15 -1.01 -2.31
C LEU A 20 14.95 0.13 -1.31
N ASP A 21 14.81 -0.13 -0.01
CA ASP A 21 14.64 0.93 0.99
C ASP A 21 15.76 1.98 0.98
N ARG A 22 17.01 1.55 0.75
CA ARG A 22 18.13 2.50 0.54
C ARG A 22 17.95 3.34 -0.71
N ALA A 23 17.51 2.74 -1.81
CA ALA A 23 17.20 3.47 -3.04
C ALA A 23 16.03 4.45 -2.84
N ARG A 24 14.99 4.06 -2.09
CA ARG A 24 13.89 4.96 -1.69
C ARG A 24 14.39 6.17 -0.94
N MET A 25 15.28 5.97 0.04
CA MET A 25 15.88 7.07 0.80
C MET A 25 16.66 8.01 -0.13
N ALA A 26 17.43 7.48 -1.09
CA ALA A 26 18.14 8.29 -2.07
C ALA A 26 17.20 9.06 -3.02
N ILE A 27 16.08 8.45 -3.42
CA ILE A 27 15.04 9.12 -4.22
C ILE A 27 14.40 10.26 -3.42
N ALA A 28 14.17 10.08 -2.12
CA ALA A 28 13.58 11.11 -1.26
C ALA A 28 14.37 12.42 -1.25
N ASP A 29 15.69 12.35 -1.48
CA ASP A 29 16.59 13.50 -1.57
C ASP A 29 16.51 14.27 -2.91
N LEU A 30 15.76 13.76 -3.90
CA LEU A 30 15.62 14.36 -5.23
C LEU A 30 14.59 15.50 -5.29
N GLY A 31 14.59 16.25 -6.41
CA GLY A 31 13.57 17.26 -6.70
C GLY A 31 12.17 16.66 -6.87
N LYS A 32 11.11 17.44 -6.63
CA LYS A 32 9.71 16.95 -6.68
C LYS A 32 9.34 16.27 -8.01
N ALA A 33 9.80 16.81 -9.14
CA ALA A 33 9.50 16.24 -10.46
C ALA A 33 10.17 14.87 -10.68
N GLU A 34 11.44 14.73 -10.30
CA GLU A 34 12.22 13.49 -10.42
C GLU A 34 11.73 12.40 -9.46
N ARG A 35 11.27 12.81 -8.26
CA ARG A 35 10.63 11.89 -7.31
C ARG A 35 9.38 11.26 -7.88
N ILE A 36 8.47 12.06 -8.44
CA ILE A 36 7.20 11.55 -9.00
C ILE A 36 7.45 10.50 -10.09
N GLU A 37 8.44 10.73 -10.96
CA GLU A 37 8.76 9.79 -12.05
C GLU A 37 9.28 8.43 -11.53
N LEU A 38 10.04 8.44 -10.43
CA LEU A 38 10.69 7.24 -9.89
C LEU A 38 9.86 6.52 -8.83
N GLU A 39 9.06 7.25 -8.04
CA GLU A 39 8.27 6.70 -6.94
C GLU A 39 7.27 5.64 -7.42
N ASP A 40 6.57 5.88 -8.53
CA ASP A 40 5.56 4.94 -9.03
C ASP A 40 6.16 3.59 -9.47
N CYS A 41 7.27 3.63 -10.20
CA CYS A 41 8.00 2.44 -10.60
C CYS A 41 8.55 1.70 -9.37
N PHE A 42 9.07 2.47 -8.42
CA PHE A 42 9.69 1.96 -7.22
C PHE A 42 8.67 1.25 -6.31
N TYR A 43 7.51 1.85 -6.05
CA TYR A 43 6.44 1.22 -5.25
C TYR A 43 5.88 -0.03 -5.92
N SER A 44 5.77 -0.06 -7.25
CA SER A 44 5.33 -1.26 -7.97
C SER A 44 6.30 -2.43 -7.77
N VAL A 45 7.61 -2.18 -7.79
CA VAL A 45 8.64 -3.22 -7.59
C VAL A 45 8.64 -3.72 -6.15
N VAL A 46 8.56 -2.81 -5.17
CA VAL A 46 8.46 -3.18 -3.74
C VAL A 46 7.21 -4.02 -3.50
N GLY A 47 6.05 -3.57 -4.00
CA GLY A 47 4.79 -4.29 -3.84
C GLY A 47 4.81 -5.68 -4.47
N ALA A 48 5.38 -5.85 -5.67
CA ALA A 48 5.51 -7.17 -6.28
C ALA A 48 6.42 -8.10 -5.46
N LEU A 49 7.51 -7.57 -4.90
CA LEU A 49 8.42 -8.34 -4.07
C LEU A 49 7.77 -8.79 -2.75
N GLU A 50 7.02 -7.90 -2.09
CA GLU A 50 6.33 -8.21 -0.84
C GLU A 50 5.11 -9.14 -1.05
N ASP A 51 4.21 -8.80 -1.98
CA ASP A 51 2.95 -9.52 -2.19
C ASP A 51 3.13 -10.82 -2.99
N GLU A 52 3.95 -10.81 -4.04
CA GLU A 52 3.99 -11.92 -4.99
C GLU A 52 5.12 -12.91 -4.70
N LEU A 53 6.16 -12.48 -3.96
CA LEU A 53 7.31 -13.33 -3.63
C LEU A 53 7.39 -13.67 -2.15
N LEU A 54 7.32 -12.68 -1.25
CA LEU A 54 7.46 -12.92 0.20
C LEU A 54 6.20 -13.50 0.83
N ARG A 55 5.01 -12.94 0.56
CA ARG A 55 3.76 -13.41 1.16
C ARG A 55 3.51 -14.93 0.95
N PRO A 56 3.69 -15.52 -0.25
CA PRO A 56 3.49 -16.96 -0.42
C PRO A 56 4.49 -17.83 0.35
N ILE A 57 5.67 -17.29 0.70
CA ILE A 57 6.66 -17.97 1.54
C ILE A 57 6.20 -17.95 2.99
N TYR A 58 5.73 -16.80 3.49
CA TYR A 58 5.23 -16.66 4.85
C TYR A 58 3.94 -17.44 5.07
N ASP A 59 3.04 -17.48 4.09
CA ASP A 59 1.82 -18.31 4.17
C ASP A 59 2.15 -19.82 4.31
N GLN A 60 3.24 -20.26 3.68
CA GLN A 60 3.74 -21.65 3.81
C GLN A 60 4.56 -21.88 5.09
N TYR A 61 5.29 -20.85 5.55
CA TYR A 61 6.21 -20.90 6.68
C TYR A 61 6.11 -19.63 7.53
N PRO A 62 5.07 -19.51 8.39
CA PRO A 62 4.81 -18.27 9.14
C PRO A 62 5.98 -17.87 10.06
N ASP A 63 6.74 -18.85 10.57
CA ASP A 63 7.92 -18.61 11.41
C ASP A 63 9.06 -17.85 10.72
N LEU A 64 9.00 -17.70 9.39
CA LEU A 64 9.98 -16.93 8.62
C LEU A 64 9.62 -15.45 8.51
N GLU A 65 8.41 -15.04 8.89
CA GLU A 65 8.04 -13.62 8.86
C GLU A 65 8.91 -12.83 9.85
N PRO A 66 9.62 -11.77 9.39
CA PRO A 66 10.47 -10.99 10.27
C PRO A 66 9.67 -10.37 11.41
N PRO A 67 10.26 -10.25 12.62
CA PRO A 67 9.65 -9.45 13.67
C PRO A 67 9.45 -8.02 13.18
N LYS A 68 8.34 -7.40 13.58
CA LYS A 68 8.04 -6.00 13.23
C LYS A 68 9.22 -5.11 13.64
N SER A 69 9.71 -4.32 12.70
CA SER A 69 10.89 -3.46 12.88
C SER A 69 10.69 -2.46 14.03
N ASP A 70 11.72 -2.31 14.89
CA ASP A 70 11.79 -1.31 15.97
C ASP A 70 12.20 0.09 15.48
N ARG A 71 12.49 0.25 14.18
CA ARG A 71 12.92 1.54 13.61
C ARG A 71 11.77 2.53 13.71
N GLU A 72 12.04 3.73 14.23
CA GLU A 72 11.04 4.80 14.33
C GLU A 72 10.36 4.97 12.96
N PRO A 73 9.05 4.70 12.89
CA PRO A 73 8.38 4.59 11.61
C PRO A 73 8.36 5.93 10.89
N TYR A 74 8.56 5.91 9.56
CA TYR A 74 8.15 7.03 8.73
C TYR A 74 6.62 7.13 8.82
N THR A 75 6.12 8.07 9.62
CA THR A 75 4.68 8.22 9.80
C THR A 75 4.11 9.01 8.63
N PHE A 76 3.51 8.31 7.68
CA PHE A 76 2.57 8.94 6.75
C PHE A 76 1.19 8.90 7.37
N VAL A 77 0.85 9.95 8.12
CA VAL A 77 -0.43 10.08 8.80
C VAL A 77 -1.38 10.93 7.95
N CYS A 78 -2.56 10.40 7.66
CA CYS A 78 -3.67 11.16 7.08
C CYS A 78 -4.69 11.50 8.15
N GLU A 79 -4.72 12.77 8.54
CA GLU A 79 -5.71 13.30 9.49
C GLU A 79 -7.04 13.66 8.82
N LEU A 80 -7.09 13.70 7.48
CA LEU A 80 -8.29 14.07 6.72
C LEU A 80 -9.41 13.05 6.95
N THR A 81 -10.54 13.51 7.47
CA THR A 81 -11.74 12.68 7.65
C THR A 81 -12.65 12.78 6.43
N TRP A 82 -13.51 11.78 6.21
CA TRP A 82 -14.36 11.75 5.01
C TRP A 82 -15.36 12.90 4.94
N ASP A 83 -15.84 13.40 6.07
CA ASP A 83 -16.71 14.57 6.15
C ASP A 83 -16.04 15.88 5.74
N GLU A 84 -14.71 15.94 5.76
CA GLU A 84 -13.91 17.07 5.27
C GLU A 84 -13.55 16.94 3.78
N VAL A 85 -13.69 15.74 3.20
CA VAL A 85 -13.38 15.47 1.79
C VAL A 85 -14.35 16.22 0.88
N ARG A 86 -13.79 16.92 -0.10
CA ARG A 86 -14.55 17.52 -1.20
C ARG A 86 -14.16 16.85 -2.50
N LEU A 87 -15.01 15.94 -2.96
CA LEU A 87 -14.81 15.30 -4.26
C LEU A 87 -14.94 16.32 -5.39
N PRO A 88 -14.19 16.15 -6.50
CA PRO A 88 -14.42 16.90 -7.71
C PRO A 88 -15.88 16.77 -8.17
N PRO A 89 -16.51 17.81 -8.74
CA PRO A 89 -17.93 17.78 -9.11
C PRO A 89 -18.33 16.66 -10.09
N SER A 90 -17.35 16.12 -10.83
CA SER A 90 -17.53 15.05 -11.80
C SER A 90 -17.40 13.65 -11.23
N VAL A 91 -17.08 13.50 -9.94
CA VAL A 91 -16.83 12.20 -9.29
C VAL A 91 -17.80 12.01 -8.13
N THR A 92 -18.51 10.89 -8.13
CA THR A 92 -19.38 10.50 -7.01
C THR A 92 -18.63 9.59 -6.03
N GLU A 93 -19.17 9.48 -4.82
CA GLU A 93 -18.67 8.56 -3.80
C GLU A 93 -18.71 7.10 -4.30
N GLU A 94 -19.80 6.72 -4.95
CA GLU A 94 -19.97 5.37 -5.51
C GLU A 94 -18.96 5.08 -6.62
N GLN A 95 -18.65 6.06 -7.47
CA GLN A 95 -17.65 5.89 -8.52
C GLN A 95 -16.26 5.67 -7.92
N LEU A 96 -15.90 6.39 -6.86
CA LEU A 96 -14.64 6.18 -6.16
C LEU A 96 -14.59 4.78 -5.52
N ASP A 97 -15.68 4.34 -4.89
CA ASP A 97 -15.80 3.01 -4.32
C ASP A 97 -15.62 1.90 -5.36
N GLU A 98 -16.25 2.03 -6.52
CA GLU A 98 -16.08 1.09 -7.64
C GLU A 98 -14.62 0.99 -8.09
N ILE A 99 -13.94 2.13 -8.18
CA ILE A 99 -12.51 2.16 -8.51
C ILE A 99 -11.70 1.46 -7.42
N ILE A 100 -11.94 1.76 -6.14
CA ILE A 100 -11.28 1.12 -5.01
C ILE A 100 -11.47 -0.41 -5.10
N PHE A 101 -12.70 -0.89 -5.18
CA PHE A 101 -12.97 -2.33 -5.24
C PHE A 101 -12.36 -3.00 -6.48
N SER A 102 -12.30 -2.31 -7.62
CA SER A 102 -11.65 -2.83 -8.83
C SER A 102 -10.15 -3.07 -8.67
N THR A 103 -9.49 -2.36 -7.75
CA THR A 103 -8.05 -2.49 -7.49
C THR A 103 -7.70 -3.42 -6.32
N MET A 104 -8.66 -3.68 -5.43
CA MET A 104 -8.45 -4.49 -4.24
C MET A 104 -8.42 -5.99 -4.57
N LYS A 105 -7.72 -6.74 -3.72
CA LYS A 105 -7.67 -8.19 -3.73
C LYS A 105 -8.02 -8.74 -2.34
N PRO A 106 -8.40 -10.02 -2.21
CA PRO A 106 -8.60 -10.68 -0.91
C PRO A 106 -7.32 -10.91 -0.09
N THR A 107 -6.20 -10.33 -0.52
CA THR A 107 -4.90 -10.40 0.14
C THR A 107 -4.61 -9.09 0.88
N TRP A 108 -4.05 -9.19 2.08
CA TRP A 108 -3.62 -8.03 2.85
C TRP A 108 -2.58 -7.20 2.12
N ARG A 109 -2.86 -5.90 1.97
CA ARG A 109 -1.98 -4.92 1.34
C ARG A 109 -1.80 -3.70 2.22
N LYS A 110 -0.59 -3.13 2.25
CA LYS A 110 -0.34 -1.85 2.92
C LYS A 110 -1.31 -0.78 2.42
N THR A 111 -1.83 0.02 3.34
CA THR A 111 -2.74 1.12 3.01
C THR A 111 -2.08 2.09 2.02
N SER A 112 -0.78 2.40 2.19
CA SER A 112 -0.02 3.23 1.24
C SER A 112 -0.02 2.64 -0.18
N MET A 113 0.23 1.34 -0.31
CA MET A 113 0.21 0.65 -1.60
C MET A 113 -1.18 0.72 -2.23
N MET A 114 -2.24 0.50 -1.45
CA MET A 114 -3.60 0.60 -1.98
C MET A 114 -3.95 2.02 -2.42
N VAL A 115 -3.55 3.05 -1.67
CA VAL A 115 -3.71 4.45 -2.08
C VAL A 115 -3.02 4.70 -3.41
N SER A 116 -1.76 4.27 -3.59
CA SER A 116 -1.03 4.40 -4.85
C SER A 116 -1.71 3.69 -6.02
N LEU A 117 -2.21 2.47 -5.82
CA LEU A 117 -2.89 1.70 -6.87
C LEU A 117 -4.20 2.36 -7.31
N VAL A 118 -5.02 2.81 -6.37
CA VAL A 118 -6.27 3.53 -6.66
C VAL A 118 -5.97 4.87 -7.33
N MET A 119 -4.97 5.60 -6.84
CA MET A 119 -4.55 6.89 -7.42
C MET A 119 -4.13 6.72 -8.89
N LYS A 120 -3.32 5.70 -9.20
CA LYS A 120 -2.96 5.36 -10.57
C LYS A 120 -4.20 5.08 -11.42
N ARG A 121 -5.15 4.31 -10.89
CA ARG A 121 -6.39 4.01 -11.62
C ARG A 121 -7.23 5.26 -11.87
N CYS A 122 -7.30 6.20 -10.93
CA CYS A 122 -7.93 7.50 -11.11
C CYS A 122 -7.23 8.33 -12.20
N GLN A 123 -5.89 8.36 -12.23
CA GLN A 123 -5.12 9.06 -13.25
C GLN A 123 -5.36 8.48 -14.65
N GLU A 124 -5.39 7.16 -14.81
CA GLU A 124 -5.74 6.49 -16.07
C GLU A 124 -7.14 6.85 -16.57
N LEU A 125 -8.07 7.12 -15.65
CA LEU A 125 -9.45 7.53 -15.94
C LEU A 125 -9.59 9.07 -16.06
N GLY A 126 -8.51 9.83 -15.91
CA GLY A 126 -8.53 11.30 -15.97
C GLY A 126 -9.26 11.96 -14.79
N LEU A 127 -9.36 11.27 -13.65
CA LEU A 127 -10.06 11.77 -12.46
C LEU A 127 -9.07 12.49 -11.52
N PRO A 128 -9.32 13.75 -11.14
CA PRO A 128 -8.43 14.52 -10.27
C PRO A 128 -8.67 14.18 -8.79
N ILE A 129 -8.35 12.94 -8.40
CA ILE A 129 -8.49 12.44 -7.03
C ILE A 129 -7.12 12.45 -6.33
N GLU A 130 -7.07 13.02 -5.13
CA GLU A 130 -5.86 13.07 -4.30
C GLU A 130 -5.73 11.84 -3.41
N ASP A 131 -4.50 11.49 -3.07
CA ASP A 131 -4.11 10.35 -2.22
C ASP A 131 -4.84 10.36 -0.86
N LYS A 132 -4.92 11.52 -0.20
CA LYS A 132 -5.59 11.67 1.10
C LYS A 132 -7.10 11.41 1.03
N MET A 133 -7.75 11.75 -0.09
CA MET A 133 -9.17 11.47 -0.29
C MET A 133 -9.42 9.96 -0.37
N ILE A 134 -8.53 9.24 -1.05
CA ILE A 134 -8.58 7.78 -1.16
C ILE A 134 -8.40 7.14 0.22
N ALA A 135 -7.40 7.58 0.99
CA ALA A 135 -7.16 7.04 2.32
C ALA A 135 -8.31 7.31 3.29
N ALA A 136 -8.86 8.52 3.28
CA ALA A 136 -10.05 8.85 4.06
C ALA A 136 -11.22 7.92 3.69
N ARG A 137 -11.36 7.60 2.38
CA ARG A 137 -12.40 6.68 1.93
C ARG A 137 -12.17 5.24 2.37
N LEU A 138 -10.94 4.73 2.27
CA LEU A 138 -10.57 3.39 2.74
C LEU A 138 -10.92 3.20 4.22
N LYS A 139 -10.70 4.23 5.04
CA LYS A 139 -11.10 4.21 6.45
C LYS A 139 -12.62 4.05 6.60
N VAL A 140 -13.43 4.82 5.89
CA VAL A 140 -14.90 4.69 5.94
C VAL A 140 -15.36 3.31 5.48
N LEU A 141 -14.78 2.78 4.41
CA LEU A 141 -15.10 1.43 3.93
C LEU A 141 -14.75 0.34 4.97
N SER A 142 -13.65 0.51 5.71
CA SER A 142 -13.31 -0.41 6.80
C SER A 142 -14.24 -0.24 7.99
N ASP A 143 -14.51 0.99 8.42
CA ASP A 143 -15.38 1.29 9.56
C ASP A 143 -16.84 0.84 9.31
N SER A 144 -17.27 0.84 8.04
CA SER A 144 -18.58 0.36 7.60
C SER A 144 -18.61 -1.13 7.22
N ASP A 145 -17.53 -1.86 7.49
CA ASP A 145 -17.44 -3.30 7.28
C ASP A 145 -17.61 -3.72 5.80
N ARG A 146 -17.26 -2.82 4.85
CA ARG A 146 -17.24 -3.09 3.41
C ARG A 146 -15.92 -3.72 2.94
N ILE A 147 -14.84 -3.44 3.66
CA ILE A 147 -13.52 -4.06 3.52
C ILE A 147 -13.01 -4.43 4.90
N GLU A 148 -11.95 -5.22 4.97
CA GLU A 148 -11.25 -5.46 6.24
C GLU A 148 -10.02 -4.56 6.33
N GLY A 149 -9.78 -4.00 7.52
CA GLY A 149 -8.62 -3.18 7.85
C GLY A 149 -7.98 -3.63 9.15
N ILE A 150 -6.65 -3.62 9.20
CA ILE A 150 -5.86 -3.86 10.41
C ILE A 150 -4.87 -2.71 10.67
N GLY A 151 -4.62 -2.44 11.95
CA GLY A 151 -3.82 -1.30 12.37
C GLY A 151 -4.61 0.01 12.33
N ASP A 152 -3.91 1.13 12.44
CA ASP A 152 -4.49 2.47 12.30
C ASP A 152 -4.43 2.89 10.83
N LEU A 153 -5.58 2.91 10.15
CA LEU A 153 -5.69 3.30 8.72
C LEU A 153 -5.28 4.76 8.45
N GLN A 154 -5.22 5.60 9.49
CA GLN A 154 -4.64 6.94 9.35
C GLN A 154 -3.12 6.85 9.16
N SER A 155 -2.46 5.81 9.67
CA SER A 155 -1.03 5.53 9.54
C SER A 155 -0.76 4.56 8.39
N TRP A 156 -0.52 5.10 7.18
CA TRP A 156 -0.59 4.30 5.94
C TRP A 156 0.48 3.20 5.84
N LEU A 157 1.65 3.42 6.43
CA LEU A 157 2.74 2.44 6.43
C LEU A 157 2.57 1.35 7.51
N HIS A 158 1.66 1.57 8.46
CA HIS A 158 1.43 0.70 9.63
C HIS A 158 0.05 0.06 9.66
N SER A 159 -0.67 0.18 8.55
CA SER A 159 -1.97 -0.42 8.38
C SER A 159 -2.07 -1.15 7.06
N GLU A 160 -2.98 -2.12 7.02
CA GLU A 160 -3.25 -2.94 5.86
C GLU A 160 -4.75 -3.07 5.65
N VAL A 161 -5.14 -3.23 4.40
CA VAL A 161 -6.52 -3.45 3.98
C VAL A 161 -6.61 -4.65 3.03
N ARG A 162 -7.77 -5.30 2.99
CA ARG A 162 -8.10 -6.30 1.96
C ARG A 162 -9.58 -6.28 1.62
N LEU A 163 -9.91 -6.80 0.44
CA LEU A 163 -11.30 -7.09 0.08
C LEU A 163 -11.79 -8.30 0.90
N LYS A 164 -13.05 -8.28 1.29
CA LYS A 164 -13.70 -9.46 1.89
C LYS A 164 -13.88 -10.57 0.87
N ASP A 165 -13.81 -11.81 1.34
CA ASP A 165 -14.12 -13.02 0.56
C ASP A 165 -15.62 -13.12 0.23
#